data_AF-K6TU53-F1
#
_entry.id   AF-K6TU53-F1
#
_cell.length_a   1.000
_cell.length_b   1.000
_cell.length_c   1.000
_cell.angle_alpha   90.00
_cell.angle_beta   90.00
_cell.angle_gamma   90.00
#
_symmetry.space_group_name_H-M   'P 1'
#
loop_
_entity.id
_entity.type
_entity.pdbx_description
1 polymer ?
#
loop_
_entity_poly.entity_id
_entity_poly.type
_entity_poly.pdbx_seq_one_letter_code
_entity_poly.pdbx_strand_id
1 'polypeptide(L)' 'MGNIIKINMYAEMKRKNNTKLELKTIEEVILDYNRWIRKNNREDKIETYEKFLRV' A
#
# COMPACT_ATOMS: atom_id res chain seq x y z
N MET A 1 -9.24 -0.75 8.77
CA MET A 1 -8.12 -0.40 7.90
C MET A 1 -6.93 -0.12 8.81
N GLY A 2 -5.81 -0.80 8.66
CA GLY A 2 -4.63 -0.44 9.45
C GLY A 2 -4.00 0.81 8.86
N ASN A 3 -3.70 1.78 9.72
CA ASN A 3 -3.04 3.02 9.31
C ASN A 3 -1.61 2.78 8.82
N ILE A 4 -1.04 1.61 9.12
CA ILE A 4 0.39 1.29 8.96
C ILE A 4 0.78 1.24 7.48
N ILE A 5 0.02 0.56 6.61
CA ILE A 5 0.37 0.47 5.18
C ILE A 5 0.16 1.79 4.46
N LYS A 6 -0.88 2.53 4.83
CA LYS A 6 -1.10 3.88 4.31
C LYS A 6 0.10 4.78 4.64
N ILE A 7 0.58 4.77 5.89
CA ILE A 7 1.76 5.54 6.30
C ILE A 7 3.02 5.07 5.57
N ASN A 8 3.26 3.77 5.45
CA ASN A 8 4.45 3.24 4.78
C ASN A 8 4.49 3.57 3.28
N MET A 9 3.37 3.40 2.57
CA MET A 9 3.26 3.78 1.16
C MET A 9 3.55 5.27 0.96
N TYR A 10 2.96 6.13 1.80
CA TYR A 10 3.24 7.57 1.76
C TYR A 10 4.72 7.87 2.07
N ALA A 11 5.32 7.18 3.03
CA ALA A 11 6.72 7.39 3.43
C ALA A 11 7.73 6.91 2.36
N GLU A 12 7.52 5.74 1.76
CA GLU A 12 8.36 5.21 0.67
C GLU A 12 8.29 6.12 -0.56
N MET A 13 7.09 6.56 -0.91
CA MET A 13 6.86 7.45 -2.03
C MET A 13 7.49 8.84 -1.81
N LYS A 14 7.38 9.38 -0.60
CA LYS A 14 8.05 10.63 -0.22
C LYS A 14 9.57 10.52 -0.25
N ARG A 15 10.13 9.33 0.06
CA ARG A 15 11.58 9.05 -0.02
C ARG A 15 12.11 8.90 -1.46
N LYS A 16 11.29 8.44 -2.41
CA LYS A 16 11.72 8.17 -3.81
C LYS A 16 11.91 9.41 -4.72
N ASN A 17 11.77 10.62 -4.19
CA ASN A 17 11.99 11.92 -4.87
C ASN A 17 10.98 12.29 -5.99
N ASN A 18 10.30 13.43 -5.74
CA ASN A 18 9.83 14.46 -6.68
C ASN A 18 9.00 14.11 -7.91
N THR A 19 8.49 12.88 -8.03
CA THR A 19 7.43 12.62 -9.00
C THR A 19 6.14 13.19 -8.41
N LYS A 20 5.42 14.01 -9.18
CA LYS A 20 4.09 14.53 -8.82
C LYS A 20 3.15 13.34 -8.72
N LEU A 21 3.24 12.62 -7.59
CA LEU A 21 2.42 11.48 -7.29
C LEU A 21 1.02 12.01 -7.12
N GLU A 22 0.20 11.78 -8.13
CA GLU A 22 -1.21 12.05 -8.03
C GLU A 22 -1.73 11.17 -6.90
N LEU A 23 -2.27 11.80 -5.84
CA LEU A 23 -2.87 11.12 -4.69
C LEU A 23 -3.81 9.99 -5.12
N LYS A 24 -4.42 10.16 -6.29
CA LYS A 24 -5.21 9.17 -7.01
C LYS A 24 -4.49 7.83 -7.21
N THR A 25 -3.24 7.82 -7.67
CA THR A 25 -2.45 6.60 -7.86
C THR A 25 -2.19 5.89 -6.53
N ILE A 26 -1.97 6.64 -5.45
CA ILE A 26 -1.76 6.06 -4.11
C ILE A 26 -3.04 5.42 -3.60
N GLU A 27 -4.17 6.11 -3.73
CA GLU A 27 -5.48 5.59 -3.33
C GLU A 27 -5.86 4.35 -4.14
N GLU A 28 -5.56 4.31 -5.44
CA GLU A 28 -5.76 3.11 -6.28
C GLU A 28 -4.93 1.92 -5.78
N VAL A 29 -3.64 2.10 -5.50
CA VAL A 29 -2.76 1.03 -4.97
C VAL A 29 -3.25 0.55 -3.60
N ILE A 30 -3.72 1.46 -2.74
CA ILE A 30 -4.31 1.12 -1.43
C ILE A 30 -5.60 0.28 -1.61
N LEU A 31 -6.46 0.65 -2.56
CA LEU A 31 -7.68 -0.08 -2.85
C LEU A 31 -7.39 -1.48 -3.39
N ASP A 32 -6.38 -1.62 -4.24
CA ASP A 32 -5.98 -2.91 -4.79
C ASP A 32 -5.42 -3.82 -3.70
N TYR A 33 -4.53 -3.29 -2.86
CA TYR A 33 -4.01 -3.99 -1.68
C TYR A 33 -5.14 -4.44 -0.74
N ASN A 34 -6.11 -3.57 -0.45
CA ASN A 34 -7.29 -3.92 0.35
C ASN A 34 -8.10 -5.08 -0.25
N ARG A 35 -8.31 -5.05 -1.57
CA ARG A 35 -9.03 -6.10 -2.27
C ARG A 35 -8.27 -7.42 -2.18
N TRP A 36 -6.95 -7.36 -2.34
CA TRP A 36 -6.07 -8.51 -2.26
C TRP A 36 -6.05 -9.13 -0.85
N ILE A 37 -5.90 -8.33 0.22
CA ILE A 37 -5.91 -8.87 1.58
C ILE A 37 -7.26 -9.49 1.94
N ARG A 38 -8.38 -8.88 1.52
CA ARG A 38 -9.73 -9.44 1.73
C ARG A 38 -9.90 -10.76 0.97
N LYS A 39 -9.48 -10.80 -0.29
CA LYS A 39 -9.53 -12.01 -1.13
C LYS A 39 -8.71 -13.15 -0.54
N ASN A 40 -7.57 -12.84 0.07
CA ASN A 40 -6.66 -13.83 0.65
C ASN A 40 -6.87 -14.06 2.15
N ASN A 41 -7.89 -13.44 2.75
CA ASN A 41 -8.16 -13.46 4.19
C ASN A 41 -6.92 -13.15 5.06
N ARG A 42 -6.14 -12.13 4.64
CA ARG A 42 -4.89 -11.72 5.30
C ARG A 42 -5.11 -10.50 6.18
N GLU A 43 -4.33 -10.42 7.26
CA GLU A 43 -4.29 -9.25 8.12
C GLU A 43 -3.43 -8.13 7.52
N ASP A 44 -3.79 -6.89 7.84
CA ASP A 44 -3.07 -5.71 7.42
C ASP A 44 -1.79 -5.50 8.25
N LYS A 45 -0.71 -6.14 7.83
CA LYS A 45 0.61 -6.17 8.48
C LYS A 45 1.71 -5.90 7.45
N ILE A 46 2.87 -5.43 7.90
CA ILE A 46 3.99 -5.09 7.01
C ILE A 46 4.44 -6.29 6.16
N GLU A 47 4.49 -7.48 6.76
CA GLU A 47 4.82 -8.74 6.07
C GLU A 47 3.81 -9.09 4.96
N THR A 48 2.52 -8.78 5.18
CA THR A 48 1.46 -8.98 4.19
C THR A 48 1.64 -8.04 3.01
N TYR A 49 2.01 -6.79 3.27
CA TYR A 49 2.30 -5.79 2.25
C TYR A 49 3.57 -6.14 1.45
N GLU A 50 4.64 -6.59 2.10
CA GLU A 50 5.82 -7.09 1.39
C GLU A 50 5.48 -8.29 0.49
N LYS A 51 4.58 -9.18 0.94
CA LYS A 51 4.08 -10.26 0.09
C LYS A 51 3.27 -9.72 -1.09
N PHE A 52 2.43 -8.71 -0.90
CA PHE A 52 1.66 -8.07 -1.98
C PHE A 52 2.57 -7.47 -3.05
N LEU A 53 3.64 -6.78 -2.65
CA LEU A 53 4.62 -6.18 -3.58
C LEU A 53 5.42 -7.21 -4.39
N ARG A 54 5.42 -8.48 -3.97
CA ARG A 54 6.14 -9.59 -4.63
C ARG A 54 5.24 -10.47 -5.51
N VAL A 55 3.93 -10.25 -5.51
CA VAL A 55 2.98 -10.94 -6.42
C VAL A 55 2.94 -10.21 -7.75
#